data_AF-A0A7S3XEL2-F1
#
_entry.id   AF-A0A7S3XEL2-F1
#
_cell.length_a   1.000
_cell.length_b   1.000
_cell.length_c   1.000
_cell.angle_alpha   90.00
_cell.angle_beta   90.00
_cell.angle_gamma   90.00
#
_symmetry.space_group_name_H-M   'P 1'
#
loop_
_entity.id
_entity.type
_entity.pdbx_description
1 polymer ?
#
loop_
_entity_poly.entity_id
_entity_poly.type
_entity_poly.pdbx_seq_one_letter_code
_entity_poly.pdbx_strand_id
1 'polypeptide(L)'
;AVRVTEKHIRQYSKQILLYKCFGLGLLFMWACVLDSTLGCLLTLGTMTQGVALALLVRKVLSERSVAGVSRKMLALNIVATAFRSQSTLVFHGYLPYFGVGEVLFPLFDLCVAAMAVYLIVLTYRYRHTYSGESDSMWVFWI
;
A
#
# COMPACT_ATOMS: atom_id res chain seq x y z
N ALA A 1 -6.96 22.64 -28.19
CA ALA A 1 -7.79 21.60 -27.53
C ALA A 1 -7.11 20.22 -27.57
N VAL A 2 -6.92 19.61 -28.74
CA VAL A 2 -6.40 18.22 -28.90
C VAL A 2 -5.12 17.91 -28.09
N ARG A 3 -4.09 18.78 -28.13
CA ARG A 3 -2.82 18.56 -27.40
C ARG A 3 -2.95 18.65 -25.87
N VAL A 4 -3.96 19.36 -25.35
CA VAL A 4 -4.22 19.44 -23.90
C VAL A 4 -4.91 18.17 -23.42
N THR A 5 -5.83 17.65 -24.24
CA THR A 5 -6.52 16.38 -24.00
C THR A 5 -5.55 15.21 -24.00
N GLU A 6 -4.62 15.14 -24.96
CA GLU A 6 -3.58 14.08 -25.01
C GLU A 6 -2.64 14.09 -23.79
N LYS A 7 -2.29 15.27 -23.27
CA LYS A 7 -1.49 15.40 -22.04
C LYS A 7 -2.24 14.87 -20.82
N HIS A 8 -3.53 15.20 -20.68
CA HIS A 8 -4.36 14.68 -19.60
C HIS A 8 -4.50 13.15 -19.71
N ILE A 9 -4.76 12.63 -20.91
CA ILE A 9 -4.87 11.18 -21.16
C ILE A 9 -3.57 10.43 -20.79
N ARG A 10 -2.39 10.98 -21.10
CA ARG A 10 -1.11 10.37 -20.67
C ARG A 10 -0.89 10.42 -19.16
N GLN A 11 -1.40 11.45 -18.49
CA GLN A 11 -1.28 11.57 -17.03
C GLN A 11 -2.17 10.54 -16.32
N TYR A 12 -3.41 10.34 -16.80
CA TYR A 12 -4.33 9.33 -16.27
C TYR A 12 -4.01 7.91 -16.74
N SER A 13 -3.32 7.73 -17.87
CA SER A 13 -2.91 6.42 -18.42
C SER A 13 -2.22 5.54 -17.37
N LYS A 14 -1.34 6.13 -16.54
CA LYS A 14 -0.62 5.37 -15.51
C LYS A 14 -1.52 5.01 -14.31
N GLN A 15 -2.54 5.82 -14.00
CA GLN A 15 -3.52 5.52 -12.96
C GLN A 15 -4.48 4.42 -13.43
N ILE A 16 -4.95 4.52 -14.69
CA ILE A 16 -5.77 3.50 -15.35
C ILE A 16 -5.02 2.16 -15.40
N LEU A 17 -3.72 2.17 -15.69
CA LEU A 17 -2.90 0.96 -15.63
C LEU A 17 -2.89 0.35 -14.21
N LEU A 18 -2.76 1.17 -13.19
CA LEU A 18 -2.78 0.73 -11.78
C LEU A 18 -4.12 0.08 -11.41
N TYR A 19 -5.25 0.67 -11.80
CA TYR A 19 -6.58 0.07 -11.60
C TYR A 19 -6.77 -1.22 -12.40
N LYS A 20 -6.25 -1.29 -13.63
CA LYS A 20 -6.27 -2.53 -14.43
C LYS A 20 -5.44 -3.65 -13.78
N CYS A 21 -4.26 -3.33 -13.27
CA CYS A 21 -3.44 -4.28 -12.51
C CYS A 21 -4.14 -4.76 -11.24
N PHE A 22 -4.84 -3.87 -10.52
CA PHE A 22 -5.64 -4.26 -9.37
C PHE A 22 -6.77 -5.21 -9.75
N GLY A 23 -7.54 -4.90 -10.80
CA GLY A 23 -8.60 -5.78 -11.29
C GLY A 23 -8.09 -7.15 -11.73
N LEU A 24 -6.94 -7.20 -12.40
CA LEU A 24 -6.27 -8.46 -12.75
C LEU A 24 -5.81 -9.23 -11.51
N GLY A 25 -5.28 -8.52 -10.49
CA GLY A 25 -4.90 -9.10 -9.21
C GLY A 25 -6.08 -9.72 -8.46
N LEU A 26 -7.26 -9.08 -8.48
CA LEU A 26 -8.49 -9.63 -7.91
C LEU A 26 -8.93 -10.92 -8.62
N LEU A 27 -8.86 -10.95 -9.96
CA LEU A 27 -9.17 -12.14 -10.75
C LEU A 27 -8.18 -13.28 -10.46
N PHE A 28 -6.89 -12.96 -10.35
CA PHE A 28 -5.86 -13.93 -9.98
C PHE A 28 -6.12 -14.52 -8.59
N MET A 29 -6.48 -13.68 -7.62
CA MET A 29 -6.83 -14.16 -6.27
C MET A 29 -8.06 -15.04 -6.25
N TRP A 30 -9.10 -14.66 -7.00
CA TRP A 30 -10.30 -15.48 -7.16
C TRP A 30 -9.97 -16.86 -7.74
N ALA A 31 -9.03 -16.94 -8.68
CA ALA A 31 -8.61 -18.20 -9.29
C ALA A 31 -7.67 -19.06 -8.41
N CYS A 32 -6.80 -18.44 -7.60
CA CYS A 32 -5.75 -19.16 -6.86
C CYS A 32 -6.05 -19.43 -5.38
N VAL A 33 -7.02 -18.74 -4.77
CA VAL A 33 -7.25 -18.76 -3.30
C VAL A 33 -8.67 -19.18 -2.96
N LEU A 34 -9.29 -20.04 -3.79
CA LEU A 34 -10.66 -20.52 -3.59
C LEU A 34 -10.81 -21.36 -2.30
N ASP A 35 -9.72 -21.99 -1.84
CA ASP A 35 -9.76 -22.97 -0.74
C ASP A 35 -9.67 -22.37 0.67
N SER A 36 -9.19 -21.12 0.84
CA SER A 36 -9.03 -20.50 2.16
C SER A 36 -9.85 -19.22 2.30
N THR A 37 -10.98 -19.29 2.99
CA THR A 37 -11.90 -18.15 3.17
C THR A 37 -11.23 -16.98 3.93
N LEU A 38 -10.49 -17.27 5.00
CA LEU A 38 -9.79 -16.26 5.80
C LEU A 38 -8.50 -15.76 5.13
N GLY A 39 -7.70 -16.65 4.55
CA GLY A 39 -6.46 -16.28 3.84
C GLY A 39 -6.74 -15.41 2.61
N CYS A 40 -7.81 -15.72 1.87
CA CYS A 40 -8.29 -14.90 0.76
C CYS A 40 -8.67 -13.48 1.23
N LEU A 41 -9.49 -13.36 2.29
CA LEU A 41 -9.91 -12.06 2.82
C LEU A 41 -8.73 -11.19 3.27
N LEU A 42 -7.80 -11.80 4.01
CA LEU A 42 -6.60 -11.13 4.51
C LEU A 42 -5.72 -10.64 3.36
N THR A 43 -5.53 -11.46 2.32
CA THR A 43 -4.69 -11.08 1.18
C THR A 43 -5.37 -10.01 0.31
N LEU A 44 -6.68 -10.10 0.09
CA LEU A 44 -7.46 -9.05 -0.58
C LEU A 44 -7.36 -7.69 0.14
N GLY A 45 -7.40 -7.71 1.47
CA GLY A 45 -7.19 -6.51 2.29
C GLY A 45 -5.81 -5.89 2.05
N THR A 46 -4.74 -6.71 2.11
CA THR A 46 -3.37 -6.21 1.87
C THR A 46 -3.15 -5.70 0.45
N MET A 47 -3.74 -6.34 -0.55
CA MET A 47 -3.67 -5.90 -1.95
C MET A 47 -4.35 -4.55 -2.14
N THR A 48 -5.53 -4.38 -1.52
CA THR A 48 -6.27 -3.11 -1.56
C THR A 48 -5.46 -2.00 -0.89
N GLN A 49 -4.85 -2.29 0.26
CA GLN A 49 -3.96 -1.36 0.96
C GLN A 49 -2.72 -1.00 0.12
N GLY A 50 -2.11 -1.98 -0.55
CA GLY A 50 -0.97 -1.75 -1.45
C GLY A 50 -1.31 -0.83 -2.62
N VAL A 51 -2.49 -1.00 -3.23
CA VAL A 51 -2.97 -0.11 -4.30
C VAL A 51 -3.25 1.29 -3.78
N ALA A 52 -3.86 1.42 -2.59
CA ALA A 52 -4.08 2.72 -1.96
C ALA A 52 -2.76 3.48 -1.74
N LEU A 53 -1.74 2.81 -1.20
CA LEU A 53 -0.40 3.41 -1.02
C LEU A 53 0.27 3.73 -2.37
N ALA A 54 0.12 2.88 -3.38
CA ALA A 54 0.67 3.13 -4.71
C ALA A 54 0.03 4.36 -5.36
N LEU A 55 -1.29 4.54 -5.23
CA LEU A 55 -1.98 5.75 -5.67
C LEU A 55 -1.51 6.98 -4.91
N LEU A 56 -1.29 6.86 -3.59
CA LEU A 56 -0.75 7.95 -2.78
C LEU A 56 0.67 8.35 -3.22
N VAL A 57 1.55 7.38 -3.45
CA VAL A 57 2.90 7.62 -4.02
C VAL A 57 2.81 8.39 -5.33
N ARG A 58 1.90 7.97 -6.22
CA ARG A 58 1.69 8.65 -7.51
C ARG A 58 1.20 10.07 -7.34
N LYS A 59 0.27 10.31 -6.42
CA LYS A 59 -0.22 11.66 -6.11
C LYS A 59 0.93 12.55 -5.65
N VAL A 60 1.72 12.10 -4.68
CA VAL A 60 2.89 12.82 -4.15
C VAL A 60 3.91 13.12 -5.25
N LEU A 61 4.20 12.16 -6.14
CA LEU A 61 5.15 12.36 -7.24
C LEU A 61 4.62 13.30 -8.32
N SER A 62 3.31 13.28 -8.59
CA SER A 62 2.67 14.14 -9.60
C SER A 62 2.55 15.59 -9.11
N GLU A 63 2.17 15.78 -7.86
CA GLU A 63 1.99 17.10 -7.25
C GLU A 63 3.30 17.68 -6.69
N ARG A 64 4.34 16.84 -6.54
CA ARG A 64 5.63 17.18 -5.86
C ARG A 64 5.42 17.81 -4.49
N SER A 65 4.35 17.40 -3.82
CA SER A 65 3.88 17.94 -2.56
C SER A 65 3.47 16.78 -1.67
N VAL A 66 3.73 16.94 -0.38
CA VAL A 66 3.29 16.03 0.68
C VAL A 66 2.31 16.72 1.64
N ALA A 67 1.67 17.81 1.19
CA ALA A 67 0.63 18.48 1.96
C ALA A 67 -0.53 17.52 2.24
N GLY A 68 -0.91 17.38 3.51
CA GLY A 68 -1.98 16.49 3.96
C GLY A 68 -1.58 15.02 4.16
N VAL A 69 -0.31 14.66 3.99
CA VAL A 69 0.19 13.30 4.30
C VAL A 69 0.79 13.27 5.71
N SER A 70 0.21 12.47 6.61
CA SER A 70 0.75 12.26 7.95
C SER A 70 1.93 11.27 7.94
N ARG A 71 3.09 11.70 8.44
CA ARG A 71 4.28 10.86 8.60
C ARG A 71 4.09 9.86 9.75
N LYS A 72 3.40 10.29 10.80
CA LYS A 72 3.10 9.45 11.98
C LYS A 72 2.19 8.29 11.62
N MET A 73 1.16 8.53 10.82
CA MET A 73 0.29 7.48 10.29
C MET A 73 1.08 6.46 9.46
N LEU A 74 1.97 6.92 8.58
CA LEU A 74 2.82 6.04 7.77
C LEU A 74 3.75 5.17 8.63
N ALA A 75 4.33 5.74 9.68
CA ALA A 75 5.18 4.99 10.60
C ALA A 75 4.39 3.92 11.38
N LEU A 76 3.20 4.26 11.89
CA LEU A 76 2.31 3.29 12.52
C LEU A 76 1.87 2.19 11.57
N ASN A 77 1.65 2.52 10.30
CA ASN A 77 1.35 1.53 9.29
C ASN A 77 2.49 0.51 9.15
N ILE A 78 3.75 0.97 9.09
CA ILE A 78 4.93 0.07 9.02
C ILE A 78 5.01 -0.82 10.27
N VAL A 79 4.85 -0.22 11.46
CA VAL A 79 4.91 -0.97 12.73
C VAL A 79 3.80 -2.02 12.80
N ALA A 80 2.57 -1.66 12.42
CA ALA A 80 1.44 -2.59 12.39
C ALA A 80 1.70 -3.75 11.40
N THR A 81 2.15 -3.45 10.19
CA THR A 81 2.48 -4.46 9.18
C THR A 81 3.63 -5.36 9.64
N ALA A 82 4.65 -4.83 10.30
CA ALA A 82 5.76 -5.62 10.83
C ALA A 82 5.33 -6.62 11.92
N PHE A 83 4.55 -6.16 12.91
CA PHE A 83 4.02 -7.06 13.95
C PHE A 83 3.09 -8.13 13.37
N ARG A 84 2.28 -7.76 12.39
CA ARG A 84 1.35 -8.68 11.74
C ARG A 84 2.07 -9.76 10.94
N SER A 85 3.08 -9.38 10.14
CA SER A 85 3.94 -10.31 9.41
C SER A 85 4.69 -11.27 10.33
N GLN A 86 5.20 -10.79 11.47
CA GLN A 86 5.85 -11.64 12.49
C GLN A 86 4.89 -12.68 13.06
N SER A 87 3.63 -12.31 13.29
CA SER A 87 2.60 -13.24 13.77
C SER A 87 2.32 -14.38 12.79
N THR A 88 2.38 -14.14 11.47
CA THR A 88 2.15 -15.18 10.46
C THR A 88 3.38 -16.02 10.13
N LEU A 89 4.61 -15.52 10.32
CA LEU A 89 5.86 -16.24 10.01
C LEU A 89 6.39 -17.07 11.18
N VAL A 90 6.18 -16.63 12.42
CA VAL A 90 6.80 -17.24 13.61
C VAL A 90 5.88 -18.24 14.31
N PHE A 91 4.57 -18.00 14.29
CA PHE A 91 3.57 -18.88 14.91
C PHE A 91 2.71 -19.56 13.82
N HIS A 92 3.13 -20.73 13.35
CA HIS A 92 2.33 -21.63 12.49
C HIS A 92 1.12 -22.25 13.24
N GLY A 93 0.52 -21.54 14.20
CA GLY A 93 -0.30 -22.14 15.25
C GLY A 93 -1.82 -21.94 15.15
N TYR A 94 -2.32 -21.03 14.31
CA TYR A 94 -3.76 -20.68 14.34
C TYR A 94 -4.51 -20.84 13.02
N LEU A 95 -3.84 -20.86 11.86
CA LEU A 95 -4.49 -21.22 10.59
C LEU A 95 -3.97 -22.59 10.11
N PRO A 96 -4.86 -23.49 9.64
CA PRO A 96 -4.44 -24.75 9.03
C PRO A 96 -3.55 -24.48 7.81
N TYR A 97 -2.59 -25.37 7.56
CA TYR A 97 -1.58 -25.23 6.50
C TYR A 97 -2.22 -25.22 5.10
N PHE A 98 -2.36 -24.05 4.48
CA PHE A 98 -3.07 -23.90 3.19
C PHE A 98 -2.19 -23.29 2.07
N GLY A 99 -1.33 -24.13 1.47
CA GLY A 99 -0.82 -23.97 0.09
C GLY A 99 -0.31 -22.57 -0.33
N VAL A 100 -0.71 -22.13 -1.53
CA VAL A 100 -0.17 -20.94 -2.23
C VAL A 100 -0.56 -19.61 -1.54
N GLY A 101 -1.70 -19.57 -0.85
CA GLY A 101 -2.21 -18.36 -0.19
C GLY A 101 -1.35 -17.89 0.99
N GLU A 102 -0.75 -18.82 1.73
CA GLU A 102 0.09 -18.49 2.90
C GLU A 102 1.45 -17.87 2.53
N VAL A 103 1.95 -18.13 1.32
CA VAL A 103 3.21 -17.53 0.83
C VAL A 103 2.96 -16.16 0.22
N LEU A 104 1.82 -15.99 -0.47
CA LEU A 104 1.47 -14.73 -1.11
C LEU A 104 1.22 -13.63 -0.09
N PHE A 105 0.58 -13.94 1.02
CA PHE A 105 0.20 -12.95 2.02
C PHE A 105 1.41 -12.21 2.63
N PRO A 106 2.46 -12.87 3.18
CA PRO A 106 3.64 -12.17 3.70
C PRO A 106 4.41 -11.40 2.62
N LEU A 107 4.41 -11.88 1.37
CA LEU A 107 5.04 -11.17 0.25
C LEU A 107 4.33 -9.84 -0.04
N PHE A 108 3.00 -9.85 -0.10
CA PHE A 108 2.22 -8.63 -0.29
C PHE A 108 2.34 -7.68 0.90
N ASP A 109 2.36 -8.22 2.12
CA ASP A 109 2.55 -7.44 3.34
C ASP A 109 3.92 -6.73 3.34
N LEU A 110 4.98 -7.42 2.91
CA LEU A 110 6.31 -6.82 2.73
C LEU A 110 6.31 -5.73 1.65
N CYS A 111 5.60 -5.92 0.55
CA CYS A 111 5.45 -4.89 -0.49
C CYS A 111 4.74 -3.63 0.03
N VAL A 112 3.68 -3.81 0.83
CA VAL A 112 2.96 -2.70 1.49
C VAL A 112 3.90 -1.94 2.44
N ALA A 113 4.67 -2.66 3.26
CA ALA A 113 5.66 -2.06 4.16
C ALA A 113 6.73 -1.28 3.39
N ALA A 114 7.28 -1.85 2.31
CA ALA A 114 8.25 -1.18 1.45
C ALA A 114 7.69 0.09 0.82
N MET A 115 6.42 0.07 0.36
CA MET A 115 5.74 1.24 -0.19
C MET A 115 5.57 2.35 0.87
N ALA A 116 5.24 1.97 2.11
CA ALA A 116 5.10 2.92 3.22
C ALA A 116 6.46 3.55 3.59
N VAL A 117 7.54 2.76 3.63
CA VAL A 117 8.92 3.28 3.82
C VAL A 117 9.28 4.26 2.70
N TYR A 118 8.98 3.90 1.45
CA TYR A 118 9.22 4.78 0.30
C TYR A 118 8.47 6.11 0.42
N LEU A 119 7.21 6.09 0.87
CA LEU A 119 6.44 7.31 1.14
C LEU A 119 7.09 8.17 2.22
N ILE A 120 7.60 7.57 3.30
CA ILE A 120 8.35 8.31 4.33
C ILE A 120 9.58 8.99 3.71
N VAL A 121 10.35 8.29 2.87
CA VAL A 121 11.49 8.91 2.15
C VAL A 121 11.04 10.08 1.29
N LEU A 122 9.89 9.97 0.59
CA LEU A 122 9.31 11.08 -0.17
C LEU A 122 8.90 12.26 0.72
N THR A 123 8.40 12.01 1.93
CA THR A 123 8.10 13.10 2.88
C THR A 123 9.35 13.87 3.32
N TYR A 124 10.49 13.19 3.48
CA TYR A 124 11.78 13.86 3.72
C TYR A 124 12.25 14.64 2.49
N ARG A 125 12.05 14.11 1.28
CA ARG A 125 12.41 14.78 0.03
C ARG A 125 11.61 16.07 -0.21
N TYR A 126 10.32 16.07 0.10
CA TYR A 126 9.41 17.19 -0.07
C TYR A 126 9.06 17.91 1.25
N ARG A 127 9.99 17.92 2.21
CA ARG A 127 9.78 18.48 3.56
C ARG A 127 9.27 19.93 3.56
N HIS A 128 9.61 20.72 2.55
CA HIS A 128 9.14 22.11 2.43
C HIS A 128 7.62 22.26 2.30
N THR A 129 6.93 21.24 1.81
CA THR A 129 5.46 21.25 1.64
C THR A 129 4.75 20.43 2.71
N TYR A 130 5.49 19.94 3.71
CA TYR A 130 4.95 19.16 4.79
C TYR A 130 4.44 20.07 5.91
N SER A 131 3.13 20.00 6.16
CA SER A 131 2.46 20.75 7.23
C SER A 131 2.58 20.01 8.57
N GLY A 132 3.70 20.21 9.26
CA GLY A 132 3.95 19.56 10.56
C GLY A 132 2.96 19.92 11.67
N GLU A 133 2.35 21.10 11.57
CA GLU A 133 1.33 21.58 12.51
C GLU A 133 0.03 20.75 12.43
N SER A 134 -0.30 20.23 11.25
CA SER A 134 -1.47 19.38 11.05
C SER A 134 -1.23 17.92 11.45
N ASP A 135 0.03 17.50 11.63
CA ASP A 135 0.40 16.14 12.07
C ASP A 135 0.62 16.11 13.59
N SER A 136 -0.37 16.64 14.33
CA SER A 136 -0.34 16.82 15.79
C SER A 136 -0.57 15.55 16.59
N MET A 137 -0.69 14.40 15.91
CA MET A 137 -0.95 13.12 16.57
C MET A 137 0.13 12.81 17.60
N TRP A 138 -0.27 12.45 18.81
CA TRP A 138 0.67 12.16 19.89
C TRP A 138 1.26 10.76 19.70
N VAL A 139 2.50 10.70 19.23
CA VAL A 139 3.26 9.45 19.09
C VAL A 139 4.55 9.64 19.88
N PHE A 140 4.68 8.93 20.99
CA PHE A 140 5.77 9.14 21.96
C PHE A 140 7.17 8.88 21.37
N TRP A 141 7.26 8.09 20.30
CA TRP A 141 8.52 7.57 19.75
C TRP A 141 8.95 8.17 18.39
N ILE A 142 8.25 9.21 17.88
CA ILE A 142 8.51 9.88 16.58
C ILE A 142 8.38 11.39 16.69
#